data_AF-A0A0F9QH09-F1
#
_entry.id   AF-A0A0F9QH09-F1
#
_cell.length_a   1.000
_cell.length_b   1.000
_cell.length_c   1.000
_cell.angle_alpha   90.00
_cell.angle_beta   90.00
_cell.angle_gamma   90.00
#
_symmetry.space_group_name_H-M   'P 1'
#
loop_
_entity.id
_entity.type
_entity.pdbx_description
1 polymer ?
#
loop_
_entity_poly.entity_id
_entity_poly.type
_entity_poly.pdbx_seq_one_letter_code
_entity_poly.pdbx_strand_id
1 'polypeptide(L)'
;MSNCLACHKLLSSREGLYHSDCLKAFWQEDTPVLELDYELSQIEELARENVAQRTIVTGVQPKLSLGFTQENNSRLTIAGALNGRYILKPPFSEYPQMPETEALSMLLAQACGIDTVPFLLIPLKDGHLAYLTRRIDRDAKDNKFAMEDACQLTERLTEHKYRGSYEQIAKAIITYAQNPLFDVVRFYEQVIVSFLIGNNDMHLKNFSLISYNGTTHALSPAYDMISAQLLLPDDPEELALTLNGKKRKLTRTDFDTAMIKAHIPKKAIKNLWRRIAEGTSKWTTLIHTSFLNEISKENLGVLIHTKMKQLELHY
;
A
#
# COMPACT_ATOMS: atom_id res chain seq x y z
N MET A 1 26.89 6.64 -4.55
CA MET A 1 25.69 6.95 -5.35
C MET A 1 24.50 6.54 -4.51
N SER A 2 23.54 7.43 -4.28
CA SER A 2 22.30 7.14 -3.55
C SER A 2 21.26 6.49 -4.47
N ASN A 3 20.26 5.85 -3.88
CA ASN A 3 19.11 5.34 -4.62
C ASN A 3 18.01 6.41 -4.69
N CYS A 4 17.13 6.31 -5.68
CA CYS A 4 15.98 7.19 -5.83
C CYS A 4 14.94 6.91 -4.73
N LEU A 5 14.47 7.97 -4.05
CA LEU A 5 13.46 7.87 -2.99
C LEU A 5 12.05 7.44 -3.47
N ALA A 6 11.82 7.33 -4.79
CA ALA A 6 10.56 6.84 -5.35
C ALA A 6 10.65 5.40 -5.85
N CYS A 7 11.69 5.05 -6.63
CA CYS A 7 11.79 3.73 -7.27
C CYS A 7 12.90 2.83 -6.72
N HIS A 8 13.71 3.32 -5.77
CA HIS A 8 14.85 2.63 -5.15
C HIS A 8 15.93 2.15 -6.13
N LYS A 9 15.96 2.66 -7.37
CA LYS A 9 17.04 2.41 -8.34
C LYS A 9 18.17 3.43 -8.15
N LEU A 10 19.37 3.05 -8.55
CA LEU A 10 20.56 3.90 -8.46
C LEU A 10 20.37 5.22 -9.23
N LEU A 11 20.76 6.32 -8.61
CA LEU A 11 20.80 7.64 -9.25
C LEU A 11 22.13 7.86 -9.97
N SER A 12 22.08 8.54 -11.11
CA SER A 12 23.28 9.05 -11.77
C SER A 12 23.87 10.23 -11.00
N SER A 13 25.16 10.54 -11.21
CA SER A 13 25.86 11.62 -10.48
C SER A 13 25.31 13.03 -10.73
N ARG A 14 24.41 13.20 -11.70
CA ARG A 14 23.76 14.47 -12.04
C ARG A 14 22.35 14.61 -11.45
N GLU A 15 21.81 13.54 -10.88
CA GLU A 15 20.47 13.51 -10.32
C GLU A 15 20.50 13.81 -8.81
N GLY A 16 19.46 14.49 -8.32
CA GLY A 16 19.31 14.84 -6.91
C GLY A 16 18.87 13.65 -6.06
N LEU A 17 17.66 13.68 -5.50
CA LEU A 17 17.10 12.58 -4.70
C LEU A 17 16.17 11.64 -5.50
N TYR A 18 15.82 12.03 -6.73
CA TYR A 18 14.84 11.33 -7.56
C TYR A 18 15.26 11.33 -9.03
N HIS A 19 14.90 10.28 -9.77
CA HIS A 19 14.89 10.33 -11.23
C HIS A 19 13.81 11.31 -11.70
N SER A 20 14.09 12.05 -12.78
CA SER A 20 13.13 13.02 -13.35
C SER A 20 11.80 12.38 -13.74
N ASP A 21 11.84 11.16 -14.29
CA ASP A 21 10.63 10.42 -14.66
C ASP A 21 9.79 10.02 -13.44
N CYS A 22 10.43 9.73 -12.30
CA CYS A 22 9.70 9.40 -11.06
C CYS A 22 8.96 10.63 -10.52
N LEU A 23 9.59 11.80 -10.53
CA LEU A 23 8.93 13.05 -10.13
C LEU A 23 7.76 13.38 -11.06
N LYS A 24 7.96 13.25 -12.37
CA LYS A 24 6.91 13.48 -13.36
C LYS A 24 5.72 12.52 -13.19
N ALA A 25 5.99 11.24 -12.93
CA ALA A 25 4.95 10.23 -12.72
C ALA A 25 4.15 10.49 -11.44
N PHE A 26 4.80 10.93 -10.36
CA PHE A 26 4.14 11.18 -9.07
C PHE A 26 3.38 12.51 -9.04
N TRP A 27 4.05 13.62 -9.36
CA TRP A 27 3.50 14.98 -9.25
C TRP A 27 2.58 15.36 -10.42
N GLN A 28 2.72 14.70 -11.57
CA GLN A 28 1.92 14.96 -12.76
C GLN A 28 1.98 16.44 -13.19
N GLU A 29 0.88 17.17 -13.04
CA GLU A 29 0.75 18.60 -13.37
C GLU A 29 1.20 19.51 -12.21
N ASP A 30 1.42 18.96 -11.02
CA ASP A 30 1.83 19.72 -9.84
C ASP A 30 3.32 20.04 -9.84
N THR A 31 3.67 21.16 -9.22
CA THR A 31 5.07 21.52 -8.98
C THR A 31 5.71 20.49 -8.04
N PRO A 32 6.81 19.82 -8.44
CA PRO A 32 7.48 18.85 -7.58
C PRO A 32 8.00 19.48 -6.29
N VAL A 33 7.63 18.89 -5.16
CA VAL A 33 8.22 19.19 -3.85
C VAL A 33 9.23 18.08 -3.54
N LEU A 34 10.46 18.47 -3.22
CA LEU A 34 11.57 17.53 -2.99
C LEU A 34 11.83 17.24 -1.51
N GLU A 35 11.40 18.13 -0.63
CA GLU A 35 11.57 18.09 0.83
C GLU A 35 10.43 18.89 1.49
N LEU A 36 9.98 18.47 2.67
CA LEU A 36 9.03 19.21 3.49
C LEU A 36 9.75 20.07 4.52
N ASP A 37 9.43 21.37 4.58
CA ASP A 37 9.94 22.33 5.58
C ASP A 37 9.25 22.17 6.94
N TYR A 38 9.17 20.92 7.41
CA TYR A 38 8.65 20.53 8.73
C TYR A 38 9.60 19.51 9.35
N GLU A 39 9.86 19.65 10.64
CA GLU A 39 10.49 18.63 11.47
C GLU A 39 9.45 17.58 11.90
N LEU A 40 9.91 16.37 12.26
CA LEU A 40 9.01 15.32 12.73
C LEU A 40 8.19 15.76 13.95
N SER A 41 8.80 16.48 14.89
CA SER A 41 8.16 17.03 16.09
C SER A 41 6.94 17.91 15.77
N GLN A 42 7.06 18.77 14.75
CA GLN A 42 6.00 19.66 14.29
C GLN A 42 4.88 18.86 13.63
N ILE A 43 5.23 17.82 12.87
CA ILE A 43 4.26 16.92 12.24
C ILE A 43 3.48 16.13 13.29
N GLU A 44 4.14 15.63 14.34
CA GLU A 44 3.51 14.92 15.44
C GLU A 44 2.56 15.82 16.26
N GLU A 45 2.92 17.08 16.47
CA GLU A 45 2.04 18.08 17.09
C GLU A 45 0.78 18.30 16.24
N LEU A 46 0.95 18.56 14.94
CA LEU A 46 -0.17 18.73 14.01
C LEU A 46 -1.03 17.47 13.89
N ALA A 47 -0.42 16.28 13.95
CA ALA A 47 -1.16 15.02 13.94
C ALA A 47 -2.00 14.86 15.21
N ARG A 48 -1.48 15.21 16.38
CA ARG A 48 -2.26 15.18 17.64
C ARG A 48 -3.44 16.13 17.60
N GLU A 49 -3.27 17.35 17.09
CA GLU A 49 -4.35 18.33 16.94
C GLU A 49 -5.46 17.82 15.99
N ASN A 50 -5.09 17.17 14.89
CA ASN A 50 -6.04 16.62 13.92
C ASN A 50 -6.70 15.31 14.40
N VAL A 51 -5.97 14.43 15.09
CA VAL A 51 -6.48 13.15 15.62
C VAL A 51 -7.35 13.36 16.84
N ALA A 52 -7.15 14.41 17.65
CA ALA A 52 -8.06 14.77 18.73
C ALA A 52 -9.50 15.05 18.23
N GLN A 53 -9.69 15.31 16.93
CA GLN A 53 -11.00 15.47 16.29
C GLN A 53 -11.60 14.17 15.72
N ARG A 54 -10.91 13.02 15.80
CA ARG A 54 -11.37 11.71 15.31
C ARG A 54 -11.11 10.61 16.34
N THR A 55 -12.18 9.97 16.81
CA THR A 55 -12.16 8.96 17.88
C THR A 55 -11.07 7.90 17.70
N ILE A 56 -10.22 7.76 18.72
CA ILE A 56 -8.99 6.96 18.75
C ILE A 56 -9.33 5.47 18.77
N VAL A 57 -8.76 4.71 17.84
CA VAL A 57 -8.52 3.27 17.99
C VAL A 57 -7.03 3.11 18.28
N THR A 58 -6.69 2.34 19.31
CA THR A 58 -5.31 2.06 19.73
C THR A 58 -4.54 1.36 18.62
N GLY A 59 -3.30 1.78 18.34
CA GLY A 59 -2.41 1.19 17.33
C GLY A 59 -2.55 1.76 15.91
N VAL A 60 -3.27 2.87 15.73
CA VAL A 60 -3.44 3.51 14.42
C VAL A 60 -2.28 4.46 14.13
N GLN A 61 -1.54 4.21 13.04
CA GLN A 61 -0.55 5.13 12.49
C GLN A 61 -1.15 6.53 12.28
N PRO A 62 -0.49 7.61 12.74
CA PRO A 62 -0.91 8.97 12.41
C PRO A 62 -0.90 9.17 10.88
N LYS A 63 -2.04 9.55 10.30
CA LYS A 63 -2.16 9.90 8.87
C LYS A 63 -2.58 11.37 8.76
N LEU A 64 -1.82 12.16 8.01
CA LEU A 64 -2.11 13.56 7.74
C LEU A 64 -2.49 13.74 6.26
N SER A 65 -3.53 14.55 5.99
CA SER A 65 -3.86 14.93 4.62
C SER A 65 -3.17 16.25 4.28
N LEU A 66 -2.49 16.31 3.14
CA LEU A 66 -1.72 17.46 2.69
C LEU A 66 -2.28 18.04 1.38
N GLY A 67 -2.28 19.37 1.28
CA GLY A 67 -2.70 20.11 0.08
C GLY A 67 -1.79 21.30 -0.23
N PHE A 68 -1.82 21.75 -1.48
CA PHE A 68 -1.21 23.02 -1.87
C PHE A 68 -2.10 24.19 -1.42
N THR A 69 -1.49 25.32 -1.03
CA THR A 69 -2.25 26.53 -0.68
C THR A 69 -2.63 27.32 -1.95
N GLN A 70 -3.77 28.00 -1.93
CA GLN A 70 -4.22 28.85 -3.06
C GLN A 70 -3.28 30.03 -3.34
N GLU A 71 -2.52 30.47 -2.33
CA GLU A 71 -1.60 31.60 -2.45
C GLU A 71 -0.21 31.18 -2.97
N ASN A 72 0.14 29.88 -2.95
CA ASN A 72 1.45 29.43 -3.41
C ASN A 72 1.49 27.94 -3.82
N ASN A 73 1.45 27.68 -5.14
CA ASN A 73 1.55 26.34 -5.76
C ASN A 73 2.91 25.62 -5.54
N SER A 74 3.80 26.17 -4.72
CA SER A 74 5.13 25.60 -4.41
C SER A 74 5.28 25.08 -2.98
N ARG A 75 4.29 25.30 -2.09
CA ARG A 75 4.34 24.84 -0.69
C ARG A 75 3.22 23.85 -0.39
N LEU A 76 3.60 22.62 -0.08
CA LEU A 76 2.70 21.60 0.46
C LEU A 76 2.50 21.87 1.96
N THR A 77 1.29 22.19 2.39
CA THR A 77 1.00 22.50 3.80
C THR A 77 0.00 21.53 4.40
N ILE A 78 0.15 21.26 5.70
CA ILE A 78 -0.76 20.41 6.48
C ILE A 78 -2.13 21.10 6.67
N ALA A 79 -2.21 22.42 6.53
CA ALA A 79 -3.42 23.23 6.70
C ALA A 79 -4.54 22.94 5.67
N GLY A 80 -4.26 22.19 4.61
CA GLY A 80 -5.22 21.80 3.57
C GLY A 80 -5.95 20.47 3.80
N ALA A 81 -5.93 19.90 5.01
CA ALA A 81 -6.37 18.52 5.31
C ALA A 81 -7.81 18.13 4.87
N LEU A 82 -8.64 19.11 4.47
CA LEU A 82 -9.99 18.90 3.91
C LEU A 82 -10.02 18.80 2.36
N ASN A 83 -9.01 19.34 1.66
CA ASN A 83 -8.86 19.36 0.20
C ASN A 83 -7.54 18.72 -0.27
N GLY A 84 -6.85 18.00 0.62
CA GLY A 84 -5.51 17.49 0.36
C GLY A 84 -5.50 16.39 -0.71
N ARG A 85 -4.83 16.67 -1.84
CA ARG A 85 -4.59 15.69 -2.93
C ARG A 85 -3.56 14.62 -2.56
N TYR A 86 -2.89 14.79 -1.42
CA TYR A 86 -1.85 13.90 -0.92
C TYR A 86 -2.14 13.44 0.50
N ILE A 87 -1.61 12.26 0.85
CA ILE A 87 -1.62 11.71 2.21
C ILE A 87 -0.17 11.53 2.62
N LEU A 88 0.20 12.15 3.74
CA LEU A 88 1.49 12.00 4.38
C LEU A 88 1.38 11.02 5.55
N LYS A 89 2.33 10.11 5.60
CA LYS A 89 2.52 9.14 6.65
C LYS A 89 3.93 9.31 7.23
N PRO A 90 4.07 10.04 8.34
CA PRO A 90 5.38 10.26 8.95
C PRO A 90 5.89 8.97 9.62
N PRO A 91 7.18 8.96 10.00
CA PRO A 91 7.69 8.03 10.99
C PRO A 91 6.80 7.99 12.23
N PHE A 92 6.74 6.82 12.86
CA PHE A 92 6.08 6.64 14.15
C PHE A 92 7.14 6.24 15.17
N SER A 93 7.11 6.80 16.37
CA SER A 93 8.18 6.63 17.36
C SER A 93 8.47 5.16 17.72
N GLU A 94 7.44 4.31 17.78
CA GLU A 94 7.61 2.86 18.02
C GLU A 94 8.18 2.13 16.81
N TYR A 95 7.93 2.63 15.59
CA TYR A 95 8.35 2.02 14.31
C TYR A 95 8.95 3.08 13.37
N PRO A 96 10.20 3.53 13.60
CA PRO A 96 10.77 4.67 12.87
C PRO A 96 10.89 4.46 11.36
N GLN A 97 11.13 3.22 10.91
CA GLN A 97 11.25 2.88 9.47
C GLN A 97 9.92 2.44 8.82
N MET A 98 8.79 2.77 9.43
CA MET A 98 7.46 2.44 8.89
C MET A 98 7.24 3.05 7.48
N PRO A 99 7.62 4.33 7.20
CA PRO A 99 7.53 4.90 5.86
C PRO A 99 8.30 4.10 4.79
N GLU A 100 9.54 3.74 5.07
CA GLU A 100 10.43 3.00 4.17
C GLU A 100 9.93 1.56 3.97
N THR A 101 9.38 0.95 5.02
CA THR A 101 8.75 -0.38 4.97
C THR A 101 7.53 -0.36 4.05
N GLU A 102 6.68 0.67 4.14
CA GLU A 102 5.53 0.83 3.25
C GLU A 102 5.96 1.09 1.79
N ALA A 103 6.92 2.00 1.57
CA ALA A 103 7.45 2.27 0.23
C ALA A 103 8.02 1.00 -0.43
N LEU A 104 8.83 0.22 0.31
CA LEU A 104 9.35 -1.04 -0.18
C LEU A 104 8.24 -2.05 -0.46
N SER A 105 7.28 -2.21 0.45
CA SER A 105 6.14 -3.14 0.29
C SER A 105 5.35 -2.86 -0.99
N MET A 106 5.13 -1.59 -1.29
CA MET A 106 4.45 -1.14 -2.50
C MET A 106 5.29 -1.42 -3.77
N LEU A 107 6.62 -1.23 -3.73
CA LEU A 107 7.52 -1.61 -4.84
C LEU A 107 7.57 -3.14 -5.06
N LEU A 108 7.55 -3.93 -3.99
CA LEU A 108 7.48 -5.40 -4.07
C LEU A 108 6.17 -5.84 -4.75
N ALA A 109 5.05 -5.17 -4.45
CA ALA A 109 3.78 -5.40 -5.12
C ALA A 109 3.82 -5.02 -6.61
N GLN A 110 4.38 -3.86 -6.95
CA GLN A 110 4.58 -3.44 -8.35
C GLN A 110 5.42 -4.44 -9.14
N ALA A 111 6.46 -5.02 -8.53
CA ALA A 111 7.30 -6.02 -9.19
C ALA A 111 6.51 -7.27 -9.62
N CYS A 112 5.43 -7.60 -8.91
CA CYS A 112 4.49 -8.68 -9.21
C CYS A 112 3.36 -8.27 -10.17
N GLY A 113 3.38 -7.05 -10.71
CA GLY A 113 2.38 -6.54 -11.65
C GLY A 113 1.09 -6.00 -11.00
N ILE A 114 1.11 -5.75 -9.69
CA ILE A 114 0.00 -5.11 -8.98
C ILE A 114 0.07 -3.60 -9.22
N ASP A 115 -1.04 -2.99 -9.69
CA ASP A 115 -1.14 -1.54 -9.73
C ASP A 115 -1.23 -1.02 -8.30
N THR A 116 -0.44 0.00 -8.00
CA THR A 116 -0.48 0.70 -6.71
C THR A 116 -0.86 2.15 -6.91
N VAL A 117 -1.35 2.80 -5.84
CA VAL A 117 -1.42 4.26 -5.81
C VAL A 117 -0.03 4.86 -6.04
N PRO A 118 0.10 6.07 -6.62
CA PRO A 118 1.39 6.74 -6.73
C PRO A 118 1.93 7.08 -5.35
N PHE A 119 3.21 6.82 -5.11
CA PHE A 119 3.89 7.13 -3.86
C PHE A 119 5.36 7.50 -4.08
N LEU A 120 5.95 8.13 -3.07
CA LEU A 120 7.39 8.31 -2.91
C LEU A 120 7.74 8.48 -1.42
N LEU A 121 9.01 8.29 -1.06
CA LEU A 121 9.54 8.78 0.20
C LEU A 121 9.91 10.27 0.04
N ILE A 122 9.52 11.11 0.99
CA ILE A 122 9.85 12.54 1.02
C ILE A 122 10.65 12.86 2.28
N PRO A 123 11.80 13.54 2.18
CA PRO A 123 12.55 14.02 3.33
C PRO A 123 11.79 15.10 4.10
N LEU A 124 11.94 15.05 5.42
CA LEU A 124 11.61 16.10 6.37
C LEU A 124 12.84 16.97 6.62
N LYS A 125 12.63 18.16 7.19
CA LYS A 125 13.69 19.14 7.46
C LYS A 125 14.82 18.61 8.36
N ASP A 126 14.48 17.70 9.27
CA ASP A 126 15.40 17.05 10.19
C ASP A 126 16.03 15.76 9.64
N GLY A 127 15.78 15.44 8.36
CA GLY A 127 16.37 14.32 7.64
C GLY A 127 15.60 12.99 7.73
N HIS A 128 14.53 12.92 8.52
CA HIS A 128 13.65 11.75 8.51
C HIS A 128 12.95 11.60 7.16
N LEU A 129 12.59 10.35 6.80
CA LEU A 129 11.78 10.08 5.61
C LEU A 129 10.33 9.86 5.99
N ALA A 130 9.41 10.49 5.29
CA ALA A 130 7.98 10.24 5.37
C ALA A 130 7.48 9.60 4.07
N TYR A 131 6.40 8.83 4.15
CA TYR A 131 5.76 8.23 2.98
C TYR A 131 4.67 9.19 2.50
N LEU A 132 4.76 9.60 1.23
CA LEU A 132 3.77 10.47 0.60
C LEU A 132 3.09 9.72 -0.53
N THR A 133 1.76 9.69 -0.52
CA THR A 133 0.97 9.09 -1.59
C THR A 133 -0.05 10.07 -2.15
N ARG A 134 -0.31 9.97 -3.45
CA ARG A 134 -1.35 10.75 -4.12
C ARG A 134 -2.69 10.04 -3.98
N ARG A 135 -3.71 10.79 -3.59
CA ARG A 135 -5.08 10.29 -3.57
C ARG A 135 -5.56 9.99 -4.99
N ILE A 136 -6.22 8.85 -5.15
CA ILE A 136 -6.79 8.41 -6.42
C ILE A 136 -8.30 8.65 -6.52
N ASP A 137 -8.95 9.02 -5.41
CA ASP A 137 -10.37 9.34 -5.32
C ASP A 137 -10.69 10.79 -5.74
N ARG A 138 -9.73 11.46 -6.39
CA ARG A 138 -9.86 12.81 -6.91
C ARG A 138 -8.87 13.10 -8.05
N ASP A 139 -9.22 14.04 -8.91
CA ASP A 139 -8.34 14.54 -9.97
C ASP A 139 -7.57 15.81 -9.57
N ALA A 140 -6.79 16.37 -10.50
CA ALA A 140 -6.02 17.59 -10.29
C ALA A 140 -6.88 18.85 -10.07
N LYS A 141 -8.15 18.81 -10.47
CA LYS A 141 -9.14 19.87 -10.28
C LYS A 141 -9.98 19.66 -9.00
N ASP A 142 -9.61 18.67 -8.17
CA ASP A 142 -10.32 18.22 -6.96
C ASP A 142 -11.74 17.72 -7.22
N ASN A 143 -12.06 17.31 -8.46
CA ASN A 143 -13.29 16.55 -8.71
C ASN A 143 -13.15 15.19 -8.02
N LYS A 144 -14.14 14.83 -7.20
CA LYS A 144 -14.13 13.58 -6.42
C LYS A 144 -14.67 12.42 -7.24
N PHE A 145 -14.01 11.27 -7.15
CA PHE A 145 -14.47 10.01 -7.69
C PHE A 145 -15.12 9.17 -6.60
N ALA A 146 -16.18 8.44 -6.93
CA ALA A 146 -16.80 7.51 -5.99
C ALA A 146 -15.82 6.36 -5.72
N MET A 147 -15.47 6.15 -4.45
CA MET A 147 -14.59 5.08 -4.00
C MET A 147 -15.16 4.51 -2.71
N GLU A 148 -15.49 3.22 -2.72
CA GLU A 148 -16.11 2.52 -1.60
C GLU A 148 -15.24 1.34 -1.18
N ASP A 149 -14.96 1.26 0.12
CA ASP A 149 -14.16 0.18 0.68
C ASP A 149 -14.99 -1.09 0.91
N ALA A 150 -14.33 -2.24 1.11
CA ALA A 150 -15.04 -3.51 1.25
C ALA A 150 -15.85 -3.60 2.55
N CYS A 151 -15.64 -2.74 3.57
CA CYS A 151 -16.57 -2.63 4.69
C CYS A 151 -17.90 -2.06 4.18
N GLN A 152 -17.88 -0.97 3.42
CA GLN A 152 -19.07 -0.34 2.87
C GLN A 152 -19.80 -1.28 1.90
N LEU A 153 -19.06 -1.88 0.95
CA LEU A 153 -19.61 -2.80 -0.06
C LEU A 153 -20.23 -4.07 0.55
N THR A 154 -19.86 -4.42 1.79
CA THR A 154 -20.40 -5.57 2.54
C THR A 154 -21.31 -5.16 3.70
N GLU A 155 -21.72 -3.88 3.75
CA GLU A 155 -22.63 -3.31 4.75
C GLU A 155 -22.14 -3.50 6.20
N ARG A 156 -20.84 -3.32 6.42
CA ARG A 156 -20.20 -3.47 7.73
C ARG A 156 -19.76 -2.14 8.32
N LEU A 157 -19.91 -2.04 9.64
CA LEU A 157 -19.35 -0.95 10.42
C LEU A 157 -17.81 -0.98 10.38
N THR A 158 -17.17 0.19 10.51
CA THR A 158 -15.70 0.32 10.48
C THR A 158 -15.03 -0.46 11.62
N GLU A 159 -15.66 -0.55 12.79
CA GLU A 159 -15.20 -1.39 13.92
C GLU A 159 -15.15 -2.88 13.60
N HIS A 160 -15.80 -3.32 12.52
CA HIS A 160 -15.80 -4.71 12.05
C HIS A 160 -14.84 -4.93 10.88
N LYS A 161 -13.89 -4.03 10.65
CA LYS A 161 -12.91 -4.14 9.54
C LYS A 161 -12.14 -5.46 9.49
N TYR A 162 -11.90 -6.12 10.63
CA TYR A 162 -11.26 -7.44 10.73
C TYR A 162 -12.23 -8.64 10.73
N ARG A 163 -13.55 -8.38 10.74
CA ARG A 163 -14.60 -9.41 10.82
C ARG A 163 -15.12 -9.74 9.42
N GLY A 164 -14.31 -10.48 8.67
CA GLY A 164 -14.70 -10.94 7.33
C GLY A 164 -13.77 -11.98 6.75
N SER A 165 -13.99 -12.28 5.47
CA SER A 165 -13.17 -13.18 4.68
C SER A 165 -12.82 -12.56 3.33
N TYR A 166 -11.70 -12.98 2.75
CA TYR A 166 -11.33 -12.52 1.41
C TYR A 166 -12.35 -12.98 0.35
N GLU A 167 -13.04 -14.11 0.57
CA GLU A 167 -14.13 -14.56 -0.30
C GLU A 167 -15.35 -13.62 -0.26
N GLN A 168 -15.62 -12.97 0.88
CA GLN A 168 -16.67 -11.94 0.95
C GLN A 168 -16.31 -10.73 0.10
N ILE A 169 -15.06 -10.30 0.12
CA ILE A 169 -14.57 -9.21 -0.75
C ILE A 169 -14.64 -9.64 -2.22
N ALA A 170 -14.16 -10.84 -2.55
CA ALA A 170 -14.25 -11.38 -3.91
C ALA A 170 -15.70 -11.41 -4.42
N LYS A 171 -16.66 -11.80 -3.57
CA LYS A 171 -18.09 -11.76 -3.91
C LYS A 171 -18.59 -10.34 -4.15
N ALA A 172 -18.18 -9.37 -3.35
CA ALA A 172 -18.53 -7.95 -3.55
C ALA A 172 -17.96 -7.43 -4.88
N ILE A 173 -16.68 -7.71 -5.18
CA ILE A 173 -16.06 -7.37 -6.47
C ILE A 173 -16.85 -7.99 -7.62
N ILE A 174 -17.20 -9.27 -7.52
CA ILE A 174 -17.96 -9.97 -8.57
C ILE A 174 -19.34 -9.32 -8.80
N THR A 175 -19.95 -8.77 -7.76
CA THR A 175 -21.29 -8.18 -7.79
C THR A 175 -21.28 -6.78 -8.39
N TYR A 176 -20.28 -5.96 -8.04
CA TYR A 176 -20.31 -4.53 -8.31
C TYR A 176 -19.31 -4.05 -9.38
N ALA A 177 -18.26 -4.80 -9.67
CA ALA A 177 -17.27 -4.40 -10.66
C ALA A 177 -17.79 -4.56 -12.10
N GLN A 178 -17.35 -3.67 -13.00
CA GLN A 178 -17.67 -3.71 -14.43
C GLN A 178 -17.03 -4.91 -15.13
N ASN A 179 -15.83 -5.32 -14.70
CA ASN A 179 -15.11 -6.49 -15.21
C ASN A 179 -14.81 -7.48 -14.08
N PRO A 180 -15.83 -8.16 -13.52
CA PRO A 180 -15.75 -9.00 -12.31
C PRO A 180 -14.56 -9.95 -12.24
N LEU A 181 -14.40 -10.78 -13.28
CA LEU A 181 -13.37 -11.83 -13.30
C LEU A 181 -11.96 -11.28 -13.48
N PHE A 182 -11.82 -10.13 -14.14
CA PHE A 182 -10.54 -9.45 -14.24
C PHE A 182 -10.14 -8.87 -12.88
N ASP A 183 -11.05 -8.14 -12.24
CA ASP A 183 -10.78 -7.48 -10.97
C ASP A 183 -10.58 -8.48 -9.82
N VAL A 184 -11.30 -9.61 -9.81
CA VAL A 184 -11.09 -10.63 -8.78
C VAL A 184 -9.73 -11.32 -8.91
N VAL A 185 -9.20 -11.49 -10.13
CA VAL A 185 -7.82 -11.97 -10.35
C VAL A 185 -6.82 -10.99 -9.75
N ARG A 186 -6.99 -9.69 -10.02
CA ARG A 186 -6.12 -8.63 -9.46
C ARG A 186 -6.21 -8.53 -7.94
N PHE A 187 -7.40 -8.72 -7.40
CA PHE A 187 -7.61 -8.77 -5.95
C PHE A 187 -6.83 -9.92 -5.32
N TYR A 188 -6.91 -11.14 -5.86
CA TYR A 188 -6.14 -12.25 -5.31
C TYR A 188 -4.63 -12.09 -5.48
N GLU A 189 -4.14 -11.35 -6.48
CA GLU A 189 -2.73 -10.94 -6.54
C GLU A 189 -2.36 -10.09 -5.32
N GLN A 190 -3.18 -9.10 -4.96
CA GLN A 190 -2.97 -8.28 -3.76
C GLN A 190 -2.97 -9.14 -2.49
N VAL A 191 -3.89 -10.10 -2.37
CA VAL A 191 -3.98 -10.98 -1.19
C VAL A 191 -2.75 -11.90 -1.07
N ILE A 192 -2.31 -12.50 -2.17
CA ILE A 192 -1.13 -13.39 -2.16
C ILE A 192 0.14 -12.59 -1.87
N VAL A 193 0.32 -11.42 -2.50
CA VAL A 193 1.49 -10.57 -2.21
C VAL A 193 1.47 -10.07 -0.78
N SER A 194 0.30 -9.70 -0.24
CA SER A 194 0.14 -9.34 1.18
C SER A 194 0.61 -10.46 2.09
N PHE A 195 0.24 -11.71 1.81
CA PHE A 195 0.75 -12.86 2.56
C PHE A 195 2.28 -12.99 2.46
N LEU A 196 2.83 -12.90 1.24
CA LEU A 196 4.26 -13.10 0.98
C LEU A 196 5.14 -12.07 1.68
N ILE A 197 4.70 -10.81 1.75
CA ILE A 197 5.42 -9.75 2.47
C ILE A 197 5.10 -9.71 3.97
N GLY A 198 4.25 -10.60 4.49
CA GLY A 198 3.82 -10.59 5.90
C GLY A 198 2.94 -9.39 6.29
N ASN A 199 2.08 -8.93 5.37
CA ASN A 199 1.05 -7.95 5.66
C ASN A 199 -0.20 -8.62 6.27
N ASN A 200 -0.19 -8.78 7.59
CA ASN A 200 -1.31 -9.31 8.36
C ASN A 200 -2.31 -8.23 8.85
N ASP A 201 -2.17 -6.98 8.36
CA ASP A 201 -3.12 -5.87 8.63
C ASP A 201 -4.00 -5.52 7.42
N MET A 202 -3.88 -6.28 6.31
CA MET A 202 -4.65 -6.09 5.07
C MET A 202 -6.15 -6.47 5.21
N HIS A 203 -6.93 -5.59 5.85
CA HIS A 203 -8.32 -5.83 6.25
C HIS A 203 -9.35 -5.24 5.26
N LEU A 204 -10.65 -5.32 5.56
CA LEU A 204 -11.74 -4.92 4.63
C LEU A 204 -11.57 -3.50 4.06
N LYS A 205 -11.09 -2.55 4.85
CA LYS A 205 -10.94 -1.14 4.41
C LYS A 205 -9.76 -0.89 3.45
N ASN A 206 -8.88 -1.88 3.23
CA ASN A 206 -7.74 -1.75 2.32
C ASN A 206 -8.06 -2.18 0.88
N PHE A 207 -9.27 -2.67 0.65
CA PHE A 207 -9.75 -3.03 -0.68
C PHE A 207 -10.94 -2.14 -1.02
N SER A 208 -10.88 -1.46 -2.15
CA SER A 208 -11.95 -0.57 -2.60
C SER A 208 -12.30 -0.81 -4.06
N LEU A 209 -13.55 -0.50 -4.40
CA LEU A 209 -13.96 -0.26 -5.78
C LEU A 209 -14.02 1.24 -6.03
N ILE A 210 -13.53 1.68 -7.19
CA ILE A 210 -13.51 3.09 -7.60
C ILE A 210 -14.21 3.27 -8.95
N SER A 211 -14.91 4.39 -9.11
CA SER A 211 -15.55 4.80 -10.36
C SER A 211 -15.06 6.18 -10.82
N TYR A 212 -14.29 6.20 -11.90
CA TYR A 212 -13.78 7.44 -12.51
C TYR A 212 -14.79 8.15 -13.41
N ASN A 213 -15.76 7.43 -13.94
CA ASN A 213 -16.82 7.97 -14.82
C ASN A 213 -18.19 8.07 -14.15
N GLY A 214 -18.29 7.67 -12.87
CA GLY A 214 -19.53 7.67 -12.09
C GLY A 214 -20.51 6.53 -12.42
N THR A 215 -20.19 5.65 -13.39
CA THR A 215 -21.10 4.57 -13.82
C THR A 215 -20.50 3.18 -13.67
N THR A 216 -19.21 3.03 -13.96
CA THR A 216 -18.53 1.73 -13.93
C THR A 216 -17.54 1.69 -12.77
N HIS A 217 -17.56 0.62 -11.99
CA HIS A 217 -16.68 0.43 -10.85
C HIS A 217 -15.60 -0.59 -11.21
N ALA A 218 -14.38 -0.38 -10.72
CA ALA A 218 -13.29 -1.32 -10.86
C ALA A 218 -12.49 -1.41 -9.55
N LEU A 219 -11.75 -2.50 -9.34
CA LEU A 219 -10.82 -2.61 -8.22
C LEU A 219 -9.82 -1.45 -8.25
N SER A 220 -9.70 -0.72 -7.14
CA SER A 220 -8.72 0.35 -7.05
C SER A 220 -7.29 -0.20 -7.08
N PRO A 221 -6.31 0.60 -7.53
CA PRO A 221 -4.91 0.35 -7.22
C PRO A 221 -4.71 0.06 -5.73
N ALA A 222 -3.78 -0.83 -5.40
CA ALA A 222 -3.44 -1.16 -4.03
C ALA A 222 -2.91 0.07 -3.28
N TYR A 223 -3.25 0.19 -2.01
CA TYR A 223 -2.78 1.22 -1.08
C TYR A 223 -2.63 0.60 0.31
N ASP A 224 -1.88 1.26 1.19
CA ASP A 224 -1.68 0.82 2.58
C ASP A 224 -1.11 -0.62 2.69
N MET A 225 -0.25 -1.04 1.75
CA MET A 225 0.45 -2.32 1.85
C MET A 225 1.73 -2.15 2.67
N ILE A 226 1.84 -2.88 3.79
CA ILE A 226 3.02 -2.82 4.65
C ILE A 226 3.36 -4.20 5.22
N SER A 227 4.64 -4.52 5.30
CA SER A 227 5.14 -5.71 5.99
C SER A 227 4.95 -5.58 7.51
N ALA A 228 3.71 -5.69 7.97
CA ALA A 228 3.34 -5.49 9.37
C ALA A 228 4.04 -6.49 10.32
N GLN A 229 4.26 -7.74 9.89
CA GLN A 229 5.01 -8.73 10.67
C GLN A 229 6.49 -8.36 10.89
N LEU A 230 7.08 -7.51 10.04
CA LEU A 230 8.43 -6.99 10.27
C LEU A 230 8.46 -6.03 11.47
N LEU A 231 7.36 -5.32 11.70
CA LEU A 231 7.20 -4.35 12.79
C LEU A 231 6.70 -5.04 14.07
N LEU A 232 5.81 -6.02 13.91
CA LEU A 232 5.15 -6.77 14.97
C LEU A 232 5.41 -8.28 14.81
N PRO A 233 6.64 -8.77 15.09
CA PRO A 233 7.01 -10.17 14.85
C PRO A 233 6.28 -11.17 15.75
N ASP A 234 5.75 -10.71 16.88
CA ASP A 234 5.00 -11.54 17.82
C ASP A 234 3.55 -11.78 17.39
N ASP A 235 3.04 -11.08 16.37
CA ASP A 235 1.69 -11.35 15.85
C ASP A 235 1.67 -12.68 15.09
N PRO A 236 0.96 -13.69 15.62
CA PRO A 236 0.98 -15.02 15.02
C PRO A 236 0.05 -15.15 13.80
N GLU A 237 -0.77 -14.14 13.46
CA GLU A 237 -1.65 -14.17 12.30
C GLU A 237 -0.89 -13.93 11.00
N GLU A 238 -1.19 -14.71 9.94
CA GLU A 238 -0.55 -14.56 8.63
C GLU A 238 -1.36 -13.70 7.65
N LEU A 239 -2.66 -13.51 7.92
CA LEU A 239 -3.58 -12.66 7.18
C LEU A 239 -4.54 -11.94 8.13
N ALA A 240 -4.95 -10.72 7.76
CA ALA A 240 -5.91 -9.95 8.56
C ALA A 240 -7.32 -10.54 8.54
N LEU A 241 -7.74 -11.10 7.40
CA LEU A 241 -9.05 -11.71 7.18
C LEU A 241 -8.92 -13.21 6.96
N THR A 242 -10.02 -13.94 7.12
CA THR A 242 -10.02 -15.38 6.88
C THR A 242 -9.91 -15.70 5.39
N LEU A 243 -9.21 -16.79 5.07
CA LEU A 243 -9.19 -17.46 3.77
C LEU A 243 -9.48 -18.94 4.01
N ASN A 244 -10.55 -19.48 3.43
CA ASN A 244 -11.12 -20.78 3.77
C ASN A 244 -11.32 -20.97 5.30
N GLY A 245 -11.77 -19.92 5.98
CA GLY A 245 -12.06 -19.96 7.42
C GLY A 245 -10.84 -19.94 8.33
N LYS A 246 -9.62 -19.76 7.81
CA LYS A 246 -8.39 -19.66 8.61
C LYS A 246 -7.57 -18.41 8.27
N LYS A 247 -6.75 -17.99 9.22
CA LYS A 247 -5.80 -16.87 9.10
C LYS A 247 -4.33 -17.31 9.25
N ARG A 248 -4.11 -18.59 9.54
CA ARG A 248 -2.80 -19.20 9.80
C ARG A 248 -2.70 -20.57 9.14
N LYS A 249 -1.46 -21.07 9.02
CA LYS A 249 -1.14 -22.35 8.36
C LYS A 249 -1.72 -22.39 6.95
N LEU A 250 -1.61 -21.26 6.25
CA LEU A 250 -2.08 -21.13 4.88
C LEU A 250 -1.12 -21.85 3.95
N THR A 251 -1.67 -22.48 2.93
CA THR A 251 -0.94 -23.21 1.90
C THR A 251 -1.40 -22.71 0.55
N ARG A 252 -0.62 -23.02 -0.49
CA ARG A 252 -1.02 -22.71 -1.87
C ARG A 252 -2.41 -23.21 -2.23
N THR A 253 -2.76 -24.42 -1.77
CA THR A 253 -4.07 -25.04 -1.97
C THR A 253 -5.22 -24.19 -1.43
N ASP A 254 -5.01 -23.43 -0.36
CA ASP A 254 -6.05 -22.54 0.19
C ASP A 254 -6.35 -21.38 -0.76
N PHE A 255 -5.30 -20.74 -1.28
CA PHE A 255 -5.44 -19.69 -2.29
C PHE A 255 -6.08 -20.22 -3.57
N ASP A 256 -5.63 -21.37 -4.06
CA ASP A 256 -6.21 -22.01 -5.24
C ASP A 256 -7.70 -22.34 -5.04
N THR A 257 -8.05 -22.87 -3.87
CA THR A 257 -9.45 -23.19 -3.53
C THR A 257 -10.31 -21.92 -3.49
N ALA A 258 -9.81 -20.83 -2.89
CA ALA A 258 -10.53 -19.57 -2.82
C ALA A 258 -10.72 -18.95 -4.22
N MET A 259 -9.68 -18.94 -5.04
CA MET A 259 -9.74 -18.45 -6.43
C MET A 259 -10.69 -19.27 -7.31
N ILE A 260 -10.71 -20.60 -7.15
CA ILE A 260 -11.65 -21.49 -7.87
C ILE A 260 -13.10 -21.19 -7.44
N LYS A 261 -13.36 -21.02 -6.14
CA LYS A 261 -14.70 -20.63 -5.63
C LYS A 261 -15.13 -19.24 -6.11
N ALA A 262 -14.18 -18.36 -6.38
CA ALA A 262 -14.41 -17.06 -7.02
C ALA A 262 -14.57 -17.15 -8.55
N HIS A 263 -14.70 -18.35 -9.12
CA HIS A 263 -14.90 -18.62 -10.55
C HIS A 263 -13.73 -18.18 -11.45
N ILE A 264 -12.52 -18.03 -10.90
CA ILE A 264 -11.33 -17.76 -11.71
C ILE A 264 -10.97 -19.02 -12.52
N PRO A 265 -10.83 -18.93 -13.86
CA PRO A 265 -10.43 -20.07 -14.67
C PRO A 265 -9.05 -20.60 -14.27
N LYS A 266 -8.87 -21.94 -14.24
CA LYS A 266 -7.58 -22.57 -13.88
C LYS A 266 -6.37 -22.02 -14.65
N LYS A 267 -6.56 -21.67 -15.93
CA LYS A 267 -5.51 -21.04 -16.76
C LYS A 267 -5.12 -19.65 -16.22
N ALA A 268 -6.08 -18.85 -15.76
CA ALA A 268 -5.83 -17.55 -15.15
C ALA A 268 -5.11 -17.70 -13.79
N ILE A 269 -5.50 -18.67 -12.96
CA ILE A 269 -4.80 -19.00 -11.69
C ILE A 269 -3.34 -19.37 -11.96
N LYS A 270 -3.09 -20.25 -12.95
CA LYS A 270 -1.72 -20.62 -13.34
C LYS A 270 -0.90 -19.41 -13.79
N ASN A 271 -1.50 -18.52 -14.60
CA ASN A 271 -0.84 -17.30 -15.06
C ASN A 271 -0.57 -16.31 -13.92
N LEU A 272 -1.48 -16.20 -12.95
CA LEU A 272 -1.33 -15.39 -11.76
C LEU A 272 -0.11 -15.83 -10.96
N TRP A 273 -0.03 -17.13 -10.60
CA TRP A 273 1.14 -17.66 -9.89
C TRP A 273 2.45 -17.45 -10.64
N ARG A 274 2.43 -17.59 -11.97
CA ARG A 274 3.61 -17.32 -12.79
C ARG A 274 4.05 -15.86 -12.67
N ARG A 275 3.12 -14.89 -12.78
CA ARG A 275 3.45 -13.46 -12.62
C ARG A 275 4.02 -13.16 -11.23
N ILE A 276 3.45 -13.74 -10.18
CA ILE A 276 3.96 -13.57 -8.81
C ILE A 276 5.39 -14.12 -8.73
N ALA A 277 5.64 -15.35 -9.19
CA ALA A 277 6.98 -15.93 -9.20
C ALA A 277 8.01 -15.11 -10.00
N GLU A 278 7.60 -14.61 -11.18
CA GLU A 278 8.43 -13.72 -12.01
C GLU A 278 8.75 -12.41 -11.27
N GLY A 279 7.78 -11.85 -10.55
CA GLY A 279 7.94 -10.61 -9.79
C GLY A 279 8.83 -10.77 -8.56
N THR A 280 8.65 -11.86 -7.81
CA THR A 280 9.44 -12.15 -6.60
C THR A 280 10.92 -12.33 -6.90
N SER A 281 11.30 -12.72 -8.12
CA SER A 281 12.72 -12.82 -8.51
C SER A 281 13.48 -11.48 -8.44
N LYS A 282 12.77 -10.34 -8.42
CA LYS A 282 13.35 -9.00 -8.30
C LYS A 282 13.42 -8.51 -6.85
N TRP A 283 12.79 -9.21 -5.92
CA TRP A 283 12.62 -8.73 -4.54
C TRP A 283 13.94 -8.61 -3.79
N THR A 284 14.87 -9.56 -3.95
CA THR A 284 16.21 -9.47 -3.34
C THR A 284 16.91 -8.16 -3.69
N THR A 285 16.85 -7.75 -4.96
CA THR A 285 17.44 -6.48 -5.41
C THR A 285 16.72 -5.29 -4.80
N LEU A 286 15.38 -5.28 -4.79
CA LEU A 286 14.57 -4.20 -4.21
C LEU A 286 14.81 -4.03 -2.71
N ILE A 287 14.94 -5.13 -1.97
CA ILE A 287 15.26 -5.12 -0.54
C ILE A 287 16.65 -4.53 -0.33
N HIS A 288 17.65 -5.00 -1.09
CA HIS A 288 19.02 -4.51 -0.99
C HIS A 288 19.12 -3.01 -1.26
N THR A 289 18.42 -2.50 -2.27
CA THR A 289 18.44 -1.07 -2.64
C THR A 289 17.44 -0.20 -1.86
N SER A 290 16.69 -0.79 -0.93
CA SER A 290 15.77 -0.04 -0.06
C SER A 290 16.48 0.82 0.98
N PHE A 291 15.72 1.73 1.59
CA PHE A 291 16.15 2.61 2.67
C PHE A 291 15.97 1.99 4.06
N LEU A 292 15.65 0.70 4.14
CA LEU A 292 15.64 -0.04 5.41
C LEU A 292 17.06 -0.19 5.96
N ASN A 293 17.20 -0.33 7.28
CA ASN A 293 18.46 -0.73 7.89
C ASN A 293 18.78 -2.21 7.56
N GLU A 294 20.06 -2.60 7.68
CA GLU A 294 20.50 -3.93 7.27
C GLU A 294 19.82 -5.08 8.04
N ILE A 295 19.54 -4.87 9.33
CA ILE A 295 18.81 -5.85 10.16
C ILE A 295 17.39 -6.07 9.61
N SER A 296 16.71 -4.98 9.25
CA SER A 296 15.33 -5.02 8.72
C SER A 296 15.30 -5.64 7.33
N LYS A 297 16.32 -5.39 6.49
CA LYS A 297 16.49 -6.06 5.19
C LYS A 297 16.68 -7.56 5.35
N GLU A 298 17.54 -7.99 6.26
CA GLU A 298 17.77 -9.41 6.56
C GLU A 298 16.49 -10.09 7.07
N ASN A 299 15.84 -9.50 8.07
CA ASN A 299 14.60 -10.02 8.63
C ASN A 299 13.48 -10.14 7.58
N LEU A 300 13.31 -9.11 6.74
CA LEU A 300 12.34 -9.14 5.64
C LEU A 300 12.67 -10.25 4.62
N GLY A 301 13.96 -10.41 4.29
CA GLY A 301 14.42 -11.48 3.40
C GLY A 301 14.11 -12.88 3.95
N VAL A 302 14.36 -13.11 5.24
CA VAL A 302 14.06 -14.38 5.93
C VAL A 302 12.54 -14.63 5.97
N LEU A 303 11.75 -13.61 6.28
CA LEU A 303 10.30 -13.67 6.30
C LEU A 303 9.75 -14.07 4.92
N ILE A 304 10.13 -13.34 3.87
CA ILE A 304 9.72 -13.61 2.49
C ILE A 304 10.12 -15.03 2.06
N HIS A 305 11.36 -15.44 2.33
CA HIS A 305 11.83 -16.78 1.99
C HIS A 305 10.97 -17.87 2.66
N THR A 306 10.63 -17.67 3.95
CA THR A 306 9.76 -18.57 4.70
C THR A 306 8.36 -18.65 4.08
N LYS A 307 7.76 -17.50 3.76
CA LYS A 307 6.42 -17.42 3.14
C LYS A 307 6.39 -18.02 1.74
N MET A 308 7.43 -17.81 0.94
CA MET A 308 7.55 -18.39 -0.40
C MET A 308 7.66 -19.92 -0.34
N LYS A 309 8.47 -20.46 0.58
CA LYS A 309 8.56 -21.91 0.82
C LYS A 309 7.20 -22.49 1.23
N GLN A 310 6.45 -21.79 2.08
CA GLN A 310 5.12 -22.20 2.52
C GLN A 310 4.09 -22.27 1.38
N LEU A 311 4.28 -21.47 0.31
CA LEU A 311 3.45 -21.50 -0.90
C LEU A 311 4.08 -22.31 -2.05
N GLU A 312 5.16 -23.04 -1.78
CA GLU A 312 5.88 -23.84 -2.79
C GLU A 312 6.34 -23.00 -3.99
N LEU A 313 6.77 -21.76 -3.72
CA LEU A 313 7.41 -20.87 -4.69
C LEU A 313 8.92 -20.95 -4.54
N HIS A 314 9.63 -20.94 -5.67
CA HIS A 314 11.08 -20.84 -5.69
C HIS A 314 11.49 -19.37 -5.58
N TYR A 315 12.34 -19.05 -4.58
CA TYR A 315 12.94 -17.73 -4.36
C TYR A 315 14.35 -17.70 -4.94
#